data_AF-A0A7X0FCR5-F1
#
_entry.id   AF-A0A7X0FCR5-F1
#
_cell.length_a   1.000
_cell.length_b   1.000
_cell.length_c   1.000
_cell.angle_alpha   90.00
_cell.angle_beta   90.00
_cell.angle_gamma   90.00
#
_symmetry.space_group_name_H-M   'P 1'
#
loop_
_entity.id
_entity.type
_entity.pdbx_description
1 polymer ?
#
loop_
_entity_poly.entity_id
_entity_poly.type
_entity_poly.pdbx_seq_one_letter_code
_entity_poly.pdbx_strand_id
1 'polypeptide(L)' 'MSETKPIVGYAVYPPALPGLPYLAVTLLPDGKVEARQFESAEAANLYIVKLSKGSLIPQSRKH' A
#
# COMPACT_ATOMS: atom_id res chain seq x y z
N MET A 1 6.71 -1.97 21.03
CA MET A 1 7.35 -2.58 19.85
C MET A 1 6.37 -2.45 18.70
N SER A 2 6.73 -1.73 17.63
CA SER A 2 5.86 -1.59 16.46
C SER A 2 5.74 -2.95 15.79
N GLU A 3 4.54 -3.51 15.84
CA GLU A 3 4.23 -4.80 15.25
C GLU A 3 4.38 -4.68 13.73
N THR A 4 5.52 -5.12 13.19
CA THR A 4 5.75 -5.19 11.76
C THR A 4 4.80 -6.23 11.19
N LYS A 5 3.60 -5.80 10.78
CA LYS A 5 2.62 -6.72 10.18
C LYS A 5 3.20 -7.28 8.90
N PRO A 6 3.43 -8.61 8.81
CA PRO A 6 4.00 -9.21 7.61
C PRO A 6 3.02 -9.05 6.46
N ILE A 7 3.43 -8.33 5.43
CA ILE A 7 2.70 -8.19 4.17
C ILE A 7 2.76 -9.50 3.39
N VAL A 8 1.60 -9.98 2.93
CA VAL A 8 1.48 -11.22 2.15
C VAL A 8 1.65 -10.94 0.66
N GLY A 9 1.20 -9.77 0.22
CA GLY A 9 1.27 -9.39 -1.19
C GLY A 9 1.21 -7.89 -1.37
N TYR A 10 1.82 -7.42 -2.45
CA TYR A 10 1.78 -6.03 -2.84
C TYR A 10 1.73 -5.92 -4.36
N ALA A 11 0.82 -5.10 -4.86
CA ALA A 11 0.66 -4.83 -6.28
C ALA A 11 0.45 -3.33 -6.50
N VAL A 12 1.06 -2.80 -7.57
CA VAL A 12 0.82 -1.42 -8.01
C VAL A 12 0.12 -1.48 -9.36
N TYR A 13 -1.06 -0.87 -9.42
CA TYR A 13 -1.83 -0.73 -10.64
C TYR A 13 -1.63 0.68 -11.20
N PRO A 14 -1.19 0.80 -12.47
CA PRO A 14 -1.16 2.09 -13.14
C PRO A 14 -2.58 2.62 -13.33
N PRO A 15 -2.75 3.94 -13.43
CA PRO A 15 -4.03 4.53 -13.72
C PRO A 15 -4.54 4.12 -15.11
N ALA A 16 -5.84 3.83 -15.21
CA ALA A 16 -6.48 3.48 -16.48
C ALA A 16 -6.58 4.66 -17.45
N LEU A 17 -6.54 5.90 -16.93
CA LEU A 17 -6.58 7.14 -17.69
C LEU A 17 -5.46 8.08 -17.24
N PRO A 18 -4.85 8.85 -18.16
CA PRO A 18 -3.87 9.86 -17.79
C PRO A 18 -4.49 10.90 -16.85
N GLY A 19 -3.77 11.25 -15.77
CA GLY A 19 -4.24 12.18 -14.74
C GLY A 19 -4.93 11.52 -13.54
N LEU A 20 -5.16 10.20 -13.56
CA LEU A 20 -5.62 9.45 -12.39
C LEU A 20 -4.42 8.95 -11.55
N PRO A 21 -4.62 8.73 -10.23
CA PRO A 21 -3.56 8.23 -9.37
C PRO A 21 -3.28 6.74 -9.60
N TYR A 22 -2.04 6.34 -9.35
CA TYR A 22 -1.62 4.95 -9.18
C TYR A 22 -2.31 4.33 -7.96
N LEU A 23 -2.66 3.06 -8.05
CA LEU A 23 -3.28 2.31 -6.96
C LEU A 23 -2.31 1.27 -6.43
N ALA A 24 -1.86 1.45 -5.21
CA ALA A 24 -1.11 0.46 -4.46
C ALA A 24 -2.07 -0.42 -3.65
N VAL A 25 -2.09 -1.71 -3.91
CA VAL A 25 -2.89 -2.70 -3.19
C VAL A 25 -1.96 -3.56 -2.34
N THR A 26 -2.26 -3.63 -1.06
CA THR A 26 -1.50 -4.40 -0.06
C THR A 26 -2.41 -5.48 0.52
N LEU A 27 -1.95 -6.72 0.48
CA LEU A 27 -2.60 -7.86 1.12
C LEU A 27 -1.92 -8.13 2.46
N LEU A 28 -2.70 -8.02 3.53
CA LEU A 28 -2.30 -8.25 4.91
C LEU A 28 -2.45 -9.74 5.29
N PRO A 29 -1.78 -10.21 6.37
CA PRO A 29 -1.78 -11.61 6.76
C PRO A 29 -3.12 -12.08 7.33
N ASP A 30 -3.93 -11.15 7.85
CA ASP A 30 -5.33 -11.36 8.23
C ASP A 30 -6.29 -11.53 7.03
N GLY A 31 -5.78 -11.56 5.79
CA GLY A 31 -6.60 -11.60 4.57
C GLY A 31 -7.28 -10.27 4.23
N LYS A 32 -6.97 -9.20 4.98
CA LYS A 32 -7.45 -7.85 4.68
C LYS A 32 -6.68 -7.27 3.49
N VAL A 33 -7.40 -6.56 2.64
CA VAL A 33 -6.83 -5.83 1.51
C VAL A 33 -6.92 -4.35 1.78
N GLU A 34 -5.81 -3.64 1.65
CA GLU A 34 -5.76 -2.18 1.72
C GLU A 34 -5.33 -1.60 0.39
N ALA A 35 -6.10 -0.64 -0.11
CA ALA A 35 -5.77 0.09 -1.34
C ALA A 35 -5.45 1.54 -1.01
N ARG A 36 -4.37 2.06 -1.61
CA ARG A 36 -3.93 3.44 -1.42
C ARG A 36 -3.57 4.08 -2.75
N GLN A 37 -4.02 5.30 -2.92
CA GLN A 37 -3.76 6.09 -4.11
C GLN A 37 -2.44 6.86 -3.97
N PHE A 38 -1.69 6.92 -5.07
CA PHE A 38 -0.42 7.61 -5.18
C PHE A 38 -0.36 8.39 -6.48
N GLU A 39 0.30 9.54 -6.46
CA GLU A 39 0.44 10.36 -7.67
C GLU A 39 1.41 9.75 -8.68
N SER A 40 2.34 8.90 -8.22
CA SER A 40 3.37 8.26 -9.05
C SER A 40 3.67 6.82 -8.64
N ALA A 41 4.11 6.01 -9.60
CA ALA A 41 4.58 4.64 -9.37
C ALA A 41 5.73 4.57 -8.35
N GLU A 42 6.66 5.53 -8.38
CA GLU A 42 7.77 5.61 -7.42
C GLU A 42 7.28 5.84 -5.98
N ALA A 43 6.27 6.67 -5.79
CA ALA A 43 5.68 6.92 -4.47
C ALA A 43 4.98 5.68 -3.92
N ALA A 44 4.30 4.91 -4.78
CA ALA A 44 3.76 3.60 -4.44
C ALA A 44 4.88 2.63 -4.07
N ASN A 45 5.96 2.55 -4.85
CA ASN A 45 7.05 1.62 -4.56
C ASN A 45 7.81 1.97 -3.25
N LEU A 46 7.94 3.26 -2.92
CA LEU A 46 8.48 3.67 -1.62
C LEU A 46 7.56 3.32 -0.45
N TYR A 47 6.24 3.22 -0.69
CA TYR A 47 5.27 2.81 0.32
C TYR A 47 5.50 1.37 0.76
N ILE A 48 5.77 0.43 -0.17
CA ILE A 48 6.05 -0.96 0.21
C ILE A 48 7.35 -1.11 0.99
N VAL A 49 8.38 -0.32 0.64
CA VAL A 49 9.65 -0.29 1.40
C VAL A 49 9.44 0.23 2.82
N LYS A 50 8.61 1.27 3.01
CA LYS A 50 8.28 1.81 4.34
C LYS A 50 7.39 0.87 5.16
N LEU A 51 6.47 0.16 4.51
CA LEU A 51 5.65 -0.89 5.13
C LEU A 51 6.51 -2.06 5.60
N SER A 52 7.40 -2.56 4.73
CA SER A 52 8.30 -3.68 5.06
C SER A 52 9.27 -3.33 6.20
N LYS A 53 9.64 -2.05 6.35
CA LYS A 53 10.47 -1.56 7.47
C LYS A 53 9.68 -1.32 8.77
N GLY A 54 8.39 -1.68 8.83
CA GLY A 54 7.56 -1.54 10.03
C GLY A 54 7.30 -0.10 10.47
N SER A 55 7.55 0.89 9.59
CA SER A 55 7.47 2.32 9.93
C SER A 55 6.12 2.95 9.59
N LEU A 56 5.20 2.21 8.97
CA LEU A 56 3.87 2.73 8.61
C LEU A 56 2.78 1.97 9.36
N ILE A 57 2.10 2.69 10.24
CA ILE A 57 0.82 2.27 10.79
C ILE A 57 -0.17 2.31 9.62
N PRO A 58 -0.74 1.18 9.17
CA PRO A 58 -1.80 1.21 8.18
C PRO A 58 -3.00 1.97 8.76
N GLN A 59 -3.24 3.19 8.28
CA GLN A 59 -4.49 3.89 8.55
C GLN A 59 -5.57 3.23 7.69
N SER A 60 -6.12 2.12 8.18
CA SER A 60 -7.38 1.56 7.71
C SER A 60 -8.45 2.65 7.79
N ARG A 61 -8.83 3.20 6.64
CA ARG A 61 -9.98 4.09 6.54
C ARG A 61 -11.22 3.21 6.69
N LYS A 62 -11.86 3.26 7.86
CA LYS A 62 -13.16 2.62 8.09
C LYS A 62 -14.16 3.19 7.08
N HIS A 63 -14.81 2.29 6.36
CA HIS A 63 -15.94 2.57 5.47
C HIS A 63 -17.21 2.77 6.29
#